data_AF-A0A6G2DF96-F1
#
_entry.id   AF-A0A6G2DF96-F1
#
_cell.length_a   1.000
_cell.length_b   1.000
_cell.length_c   1.000
_cell.angle_alpha   90.00
_cell.angle_beta   90.00
_cell.angle_gamma   90.00
#
_symmetry.space_group_name_H-M   'P 1'
#
loop_
_entity.id
_entity.type
_entity.pdbx_description
1 polymer ?
#
loop_
_entity_poly.entity_id
_entity_poly.type
_entity_poly.pdbx_seq_one_letter_code
_entity_poly.pdbx_strand_id
1 'polypeptide(L)'
;MSHRSIIFGSLAEGETKVYDILRGEDVLSTMQVFRDLGVEIEDKDGVITIQGVGMAGLKAPQNALNMGNSGTSIRLISGVLAGADFEVEMFGDDSLSKRPM
;
A
#
# COMPACT_ATOMS: atom_id res chain seq x y z
N MET A 1 -3.95 -9.61 8.35
CA MET A 1 -3.13 -10.21 7.26
C MET A 1 -3.26 -9.43 5.95
N SER A 2 -4.44 -8.96 5.57
CA SER A 2 -4.71 -8.23 4.31
C SER A 2 -3.71 -7.11 3.95
N HIS A 3 -3.34 -6.24 4.89
CA HIS A 3 -2.32 -5.21 4.61
C HIS A 3 -1.01 -5.80 4.10
N ARG A 4 -0.54 -6.87 4.75
CA ARG A 4 0.73 -7.51 4.42
C ARG A 4 0.67 -8.27 3.11
N SER A 5 -0.47 -8.85 2.73
CA SER A 5 -0.59 -9.49 1.42
C SER A 5 -0.46 -8.46 0.28
N ILE A 6 -0.97 -7.24 0.46
CA ILE A 6 -0.75 -6.15 -0.51
C ILE A 6 0.72 -5.75 -0.56
N ILE A 7 1.35 -5.53 0.61
CA ILE A 7 2.77 -5.13 0.69
C ILE A 7 3.68 -6.18 0.04
N PHE A 8 3.55 -7.44 0.45
CA PHE A 8 4.40 -8.51 -0.10
C PHE A 8 4.12 -8.77 -1.57
N GLY A 9 2.85 -8.74 -2.00
CA GLY A 9 2.50 -8.92 -3.41
C GLY A 9 3.08 -7.80 -4.28
N SER A 10 3.12 -6.57 -3.76
CA SER A 10 3.69 -5.42 -4.47
C SER A 10 5.22 -5.49 -4.59
N LEU A 11 5.90 -5.96 -3.55
CA LEU A 11 7.38 -6.03 -3.50
C LEU A 11 7.95 -7.32 -4.12
N ALA A 12 7.11 -8.33 -4.35
CA ALA A 12 7.52 -9.57 -5.01
C ALA A 12 7.77 -9.34 -6.51
N GLU A 13 8.42 -10.31 -7.15
CA GLU A 13 8.46 -10.42 -8.60
C GLU A 13 7.32 -11.34 -9.07
N GLY A 14 6.56 -10.89 -10.08
CA GLY A 14 5.47 -11.65 -10.67
C GLY A 14 4.10 -11.37 -10.06
N GLU A 15 3.14 -12.27 -10.32
CA GLU A 15 1.74 -12.10 -9.95
C GLU A 15 1.44 -12.68 -8.56
N THR A 16 0.75 -11.91 -7.72
CA THR A 16 0.17 -12.37 -6.45
C THR A 16 -1.34 -12.33 -6.49
N LYS A 17 -1.99 -13.43 -6.07
CA LYS A 17 -3.46 -13.49 -5.88
C LYS A 17 -3.82 -13.56 -4.41
N VAL A 18 -4.74 -12.70 -3.98
CA VAL A 18 -5.26 -12.68 -2.61
C VAL A 18 -6.73 -13.03 -2.62
N TYR A 19 -7.06 -14.08 -1.87
CA TYR A 19 -8.42 -14.58 -1.66
C TYR A 19 -8.92 -14.13 -0.29
N ASP A 20 -10.24 -13.97 -0.14
CA ASP A 20 -10.90 -13.64 1.12
C ASP A 20 -10.31 -12.41 1.84
N ILE A 21 -9.89 -11.42 1.06
CA ILE A 21 -9.31 -10.21 1.61
C ILE A 21 -10.38 -9.42 2.39
N LEU A 22 -9.99 -8.90 3.56
CA LEU A 22 -10.79 -7.90 4.27
C LEU A 22 -10.92 -6.62 3.42
N ARG A 23 -12.13 -6.27 3.01
CA ARG A 23 -12.44 -5.04 2.24
C ARG A 23 -12.83 -3.86 3.15
N GLY A 24 -12.07 -3.66 4.23
CA GLY A 24 -12.23 -2.49 5.10
C GLY A 24 -11.46 -1.28 4.55
N GLU A 25 -11.91 -0.08 4.90
CA GLU A 25 -11.32 1.20 4.47
C GLU A 25 -9.80 1.26 4.64
N ASP A 26 -9.28 0.71 5.74
CA ASP A 26 -7.84 0.62 6.03
C ASP A 26 -7.06 -0.19 4.97
N VAL A 27 -7.64 -1.31 4.53
CA VAL A 27 -7.01 -2.19 3.52
C VAL A 27 -7.15 -1.56 2.14
N LEU A 28 -8.30 -0.94 1.85
CA LEU A 28 -8.51 -0.19 0.61
C LEU A 28 -7.52 0.99 0.49
N SER A 29 -7.25 1.69 1.60
CA SER A 29 -6.22 2.73 1.66
C SER A 29 -4.84 2.16 1.34
N THR A 30 -4.50 0.98 1.85
CA THR A 30 -3.23 0.31 1.52
C THR A 30 -3.14 -0.02 0.03
N MET A 31 -4.22 -0.58 -0.54
CA MET A 31 -4.26 -0.90 -1.97
C MET A 31 -4.08 0.34 -2.82
N GLN A 32 -4.76 1.44 -2.47
CA GLN A 32 -4.66 2.69 -3.23
C GLN A 32 -3.24 3.28 -3.15
N VAL A 33 -2.60 3.26 -1.98
CA VAL A 33 -1.22 3.73 -1.85
C VAL A 33 -0.26 2.98 -2.78
N PHE A 34 -0.38 1.64 -2.86
CA PHE A 34 0.48 0.89 -3.78
C PHE A 34 0.16 1.14 -5.25
N ARG A 35 -1.11 1.40 -5.60
CA ARG A 35 -1.46 1.88 -6.96
C ARG A 35 -0.81 3.21 -7.28
N ASP A 36 -0.83 4.16 -6.34
CA ASP A 36 -0.22 5.48 -6.50
C ASP A 36 1.31 5.37 -6.63
N LEU A 37 1.91 4.35 -6.01
CA LEU A 37 3.34 3.98 -6.16
C LEU A 37 3.64 3.18 -7.44
N GLY A 38 2.66 3.02 -8.33
CA GLY A 38 2.83 2.40 -9.65
C GLY A 38 2.65 0.89 -9.69
N VAL A 39 2.03 0.28 -8.67
CA VAL A 39 1.73 -1.15 -8.65
C VAL A 39 0.34 -1.40 -9.23
N GLU A 40 0.23 -2.32 -10.19
CA GLU A 40 -1.07 -2.70 -10.73
C GLU A 40 -1.79 -3.64 -9.75
N ILE A 41 -2.93 -3.17 -9.22
CA ILE A 41 -3.76 -3.94 -8.27
C ILE A 41 -5.21 -3.94 -8.76
N GLU A 42 -5.65 -5.10 -9.27
CA GLU A 42 -7.02 -5.36 -9.73
C GLU A 42 -7.84 -6.06 -8.64
N ASP A 43 -9.08 -5.63 -8.41
CA ASP A 43 -10.09 -6.38 -7.62
C ASP A 43 -11.17 -6.86 -8.59
N LYS A 44 -11.21 -8.16 -8.85
CA LYS A 44 -12.13 -8.76 -9.81
C LYS A 44 -12.68 -10.08 -9.28
N ASP A 45 -14.00 -10.24 -9.37
CA ASP A 45 -14.71 -11.46 -8.99
C ASP A 45 -14.37 -11.97 -7.57
N GLY A 46 -14.10 -11.04 -6.65
CA GLY A 46 -13.76 -11.34 -5.26
C GLY A 46 -12.28 -11.62 -4.99
N VAL A 47 -11.44 -11.66 -6.03
CA VAL A 47 -10.00 -11.93 -5.94
C VAL A 47 -9.19 -10.68 -6.24
N ILE A 48 -8.20 -10.38 -5.40
CA ILE A 48 -7.23 -9.32 -5.69
C ILE A 48 -6.06 -9.90 -6.48
N THR A 49 -5.73 -9.29 -7.61
CA THR A 49 -4.53 -9.63 -8.40
C THR A 49 -3.56 -8.45 -8.35
N ILE A 50 -2.32 -8.72 -7.97
CA ILE A 50 -1.25 -7.72 -7.80
C ILE A 50 -0.11 -8.09 -8.73
N GLN A 51 0.31 -7.17 -9.59
CA GLN A 51 1.52 -7.31 -10.39
C GLN A 51 2.69 -6.70 -9.61
N GLY A 52 3.50 -7.57 -9.00
CA GLY A 52 4.64 -7.17 -8.18
C GLY A 52 5.72 -6.49 -9.01
N VAL A 53 6.32 -5.44 -8.45
CA VAL A 53 7.33 -4.61 -9.12
C VAL A 53 8.76 -4.92 -8.67
N GLY A 54 8.93 -5.90 -7.78
CA GLY A 54 10.21 -6.20 -7.15
C GLY A 54 10.60 -5.20 -6.05
N MET A 55 11.69 -5.49 -5.33
CA MET A 55 12.08 -4.78 -4.11
C MET A 55 12.37 -3.28 -4.31
N ALA A 56 12.80 -2.89 -5.51
CA ALA A 56 13.17 -1.51 -5.85
C ALA A 56 12.30 -0.92 -6.99
N GLY A 57 11.15 -1.53 -7.30
CA GLY A 57 10.31 -1.13 -8.43
C GLY A 57 9.24 -0.08 -8.12
N LEU A 58 9.11 0.35 -6.86
CA LEU A 58 8.17 1.40 -6.48
C LEU A 58 8.57 2.73 -7.14
N LYS A 59 7.57 3.50 -7.56
CA LYS A 59 7.77 4.79 -8.24
C LYS A 59 7.27 5.92 -7.37
N ALA A 60 7.87 7.09 -7.54
CA ALA A 60 7.40 8.31 -6.90
C ALA A 60 5.94 8.58 -7.29
N PRO A 61 5.03 8.77 -6.31
CA PRO A 61 3.63 9.05 -6.60
C PRO A 61 3.46 10.50 -7.10
N GLN A 62 2.37 10.77 -7.80
CA GLN A 62 2.06 12.11 -8.30
C GLN A 62 1.59 13.07 -7.20
N ASN A 63 0.99 12.53 -6.13
CA ASN A 63 0.41 13.28 -5.02
C ASN A 63 0.85 12.64 -3.69
N ALA A 64 0.59 13.33 -2.58
CA ALA A 64 0.77 12.78 -1.25
C ALA A 64 -0.06 11.49 -1.05
N LEU A 65 0.49 10.55 -0.30
CA LEU A 65 -0.12 9.25 -0.05
C LEU A 65 -1.13 9.33 1.10
N ASN A 66 -2.39 9.01 0.81
CA ASN A 66 -3.46 9.02 1.80
C ASN A 66 -3.52 7.70 2.57
N MET A 67 -3.18 7.73 3.85
CA MET A 67 -3.21 6.58 4.75
C MET A 67 -4.57 6.37 5.43
N GLY A 68 -5.53 7.29 5.23
CA GLY A 68 -6.85 7.26 5.87
C GLY A 68 -6.74 7.23 7.39
N ASN A 69 -7.44 6.27 8.03
CA ASN A 69 -7.31 6.00 9.46
C ASN A 69 -6.20 4.99 9.80
N SER A 70 -5.54 4.41 8.78
CA SER A 70 -4.79 3.19 8.95
C SER A 70 -3.39 3.41 9.51
N GLY A 71 -3.30 3.27 10.83
CA GLY A 71 -2.03 3.26 11.55
C GLY A 71 -1.13 2.07 11.18
N THR A 72 -1.70 1.00 10.61
CA THR A 72 -0.93 -0.13 10.08
C THR A 72 -0.25 0.25 8.77
N SER A 73 -0.98 0.89 7.85
CA SER A 73 -0.46 1.32 6.56
C SER A 73 0.71 2.27 6.74
N ILE A 74 0.51 3.40 7.43
CA ILE A 74 1.56 4.44 7.52
C ILE A 74 2.85 3.89 8.13
N ARG A 75 2.78 3.11 9.22
CA ARG A 75 3.99 2.62 9.91
C ARG A 75 4.74 1.56 9.11
N LEU A 76 4.03 0.63 8.46
CA LEU A 76 4.68 -0.41 7.66
C LEU A 76 5.21 0.17 6.34
N ILE A 77 4.44 1.04 5.69
CA ILE A 77 4.81 1.64 4.41
C ILE A 77 5.99 2.60 4.57
N SER A 78 6.12 3.33 5.69
CA SER A 78 7.35 4.07 6.01
C SER A 78 8.60 3.18 5.97
N GLY A 79 8.52 1.95 6.49
CA GLY A 79 9.62 0.99 6.42
C GLY A 79 9.84 0.44 5.01
N VAL A 80 8.78 0.21 4.25
CA VAL A 80 8.86 -0.22 2.84
C VAL A 80 9.57 0.83 1.99
N LEU A 81 9.25 2.11 2.20
CA LEU A 81 9.82 3.23 1.45
C LEU A 81 11.22 3.64 1.92
N ALA A 82 11.80 2.96 2.91
CA ALA A 82 13.16 3.26 3.38
C ALA A 82 14.24 3.07 2.29
N GLY A 83 13.96 2.27 1.26
CA GLY A 83 14.83 2.08 0.10
C GLY A 83 14.46 2.90 -1.14
N ALA A 84 13.45 3.78 -1.05
CA ALA A 84 13.03 4.62 -2.15
C ALA A 84 13.99 5.81 -2.32
N ASP A 85 14.48 6.03 -3.54
CA ASP A 85 15.34 7.18 -3.89
C ASP A 85 14.49 8.39 -4.34
N PHE A 86 13.44 8.69 -3.56
CA PHE A 86 12.57 9.85 -3.76
C PHE A 86 11.90 10.25 -2.44
N GLU A 87 11.50 11.51 -2.35
CA GLU A 87 10.75 12.03 -1.21
C GLU A 87 9.24 11.90 -1.45
N VAL A 88 8.49 11.61 -0.40
CA VAL A 88 7.02 11.50 -0.46
C VAL A 88 6.39 11.95 0.85
N GLU A 89 5.27 12.66 0.73
CA GLU A 89 4.41 13.02 1.86
C GLU A 89 3.38 11.91 2.13
N MET A 90 3.20 11.55 3.39
CA MET A 90 2.15 10.65 3.85
C MET A 90 1.26 11.37 4.85
N PHE A 91 -0.06 11.34 4.64
CA PHE A 91 -1.04 12.00 5.51
C PHE A 91 -2.17 11.07 5.90
N GLY A 92 -2.98 11.47 6.89
CA GLY A 92 -4.10 10.70 7.38
C GLY A 92 -5.24 11.58 7.86
N ASP A 93 -6.32 10.95 8.32
CA ASP A 93 -7.45 11.66 8.92
C ASP A 93 -7.10 12.28 10.29
N ASP A 94 -8.06 12.98 10.90
CA ASP A 94 -7.91 13.64 12.20
C ASP A 94 -7.51 12.69 13.34
N SER A 95 -7.89 11.42 13.25
CA SER A 95 -7.56 10.42 14.27
C SER A 95 -6.13 9.92 14.07
N LEU A 96 -5.74 9.60 12.82
CA LEU A 96 -4.41 9.13 12.50
C LEU A 96 -3.35 10.21 12.75
N SER A 97 -3.67 11.45 12.38
CA SER A 97 -2.79 12.63 12.55
C SER A 97 -2.45 12.96 14.00
N LYS A 98 -3.17 12.39 14.98
CA LYS A 98 -2.90 12.55 16.43
C LYS A 98 -2.08 11.39 17.01
N ARG A 99 -1.79 10.34 16.24
CA ARG A 99 -1.05 9.16 16.71
C ARG A 99 0.45 9.40 16.54
N PRO A 100 1.30 8.94 17.48
CA PRO A 100 2.75 9.00 17.30
C PRO A 100 3.18 8.08 16.15
N MET A 101 4.16 8.56 15.37
CA MET A 101 4.82 7.83 14.30
C MET A 101 6.23 7.46 14.70
#